data_AF-A0A9D3MEH8-F1
#
_entry.id   AF-A0A9D3MEH8-F1
#
_cell.length_a   1.000
_cell.length_b   1.000
_cell.length_c   1.000
_cell.angle_alpha   90.00
_cell.angle_beta   90.00
_cell.angle_gamma   90.00
#
_symmetry.space_group_name_H-M   'P 1'
#
loop_
_entity.id
_entity.type
_entity.pdbx_description
1 polymer ?
#
loop_
_entity_poly.entity_id
_entity_poly.type
_entity_poly.pdbx_seq_one_letter_code
_entity_poly.pdbx_strand_id
1 'polypeptide(L)'
;MRLFRFGVILTPECTDVEVFVLGSRPEMGHWDPNKAVKMKPANAVLSTCEPCFFIGEVLLSEPYKETFWFKYIKRVGGNMTWEGNGPHHDRSCEYDKSNVVDGVYCQPVSHWIEAGGHTDEMKHTTDFYFGVAGHQAMHFSR
;
A
#
# COMPACT_ATOMS: atom_id res chain seq x y z
N MET A 1 -1.26 -12.44 -20.08
CA MET A 1 -0.98 -11.37 -19.11
C MET A 1 -2.26 -11.03 -18.37
N ARG A 2 -2.18 -10.52 -17.14
CA ARG A 2 -3.34 -10.11 -16.33
C ARG A 2 -2.99 -8.87 -15.53
N LEU A 3 -3.93 -7.93 -15.40
CA LEU A 3 -3.75 -6.72 -14.60
C LEU A 3 -3.97 -7.06 -13.12
N PHE A 4 -2.98 -6.73 -12.29
CA PHE A 4 -3.03 -6.85 -10.83
C PHE A 4 -3.10 -5.45 -10.24
N ARG A 5 -4.05 -5.24 -9.32
CA ARG A 5 -4.22 -4.00 -8.57
C ARG A 5 -3.83 -4.24 -7.13
N PHE A 6 -2.92 -3.41 -6.63
CA PHE A 6 -2.42 -3.42 -5.26
C PHE A 6 -2.93 -2.18 -4.53
N GLY A 7 -3.24 -2.35 -3.25
CA GLY A 7 -3.81 -1.32 -2.41
C GLY A 7 -3.15 -1.29 -1.04
N VAL A 8 -2.66 -0.12 -0.62
CA VAL A 8 -2.09 0.09 0.71
C VAL A 8 -2.66 1.33 1.38
N ILE A 9 -2.97 1.21 2.68
CA ILE A 9 -3.39 2.31 3.54
C ILE A 9 -2.23 2.68 4.45
N LEU A 10 -1.90 3.97 4.50
CA LEU A 10 -0.96 4.52 5.50
C LEU A 10 -1.36 5.94 5.87
N THR A 11 -1.02 6.37 7.08
CA THR A 11 -1.19 7.77 7.49
C THR A 11 0.09 8.52 7.15
N PRO A 12 0.08 9.43 6.17
CA PRO A 12 1.31 10.03 5.67
C PRO A 12 1.85 11.08 6.64
N GLU A 13 3.16 11.08 6.88
CA GLU A 13 3.81 12.08 7.75
C GLU A 13 3.87 13.47 7.12
N CYS A 14 3.78 13.53 5.79
CA CYS A 14 3.84 14.74 4.96
C CYS A 14 3.03 14.55 3.67
N THR A 15 2.67 15.66 3.02
CA THR A 15 1.81 15.64 1.82
C THR A 15 2.53 15.22 0.54
N ASP A 16 3.87 15.21 0.53
CA ASP A 16 4.71 14.88 -0.62
C ASP A 16 5.22 13.42 -0.60
N VAL A 17 4.64 12.56 0.25
CA VAL A 17 4.99 11.14 0.27
C VAL A 17 4.69 10.47 -1.07
N GLU A 18 5.66 9.74 -1.59
CA GLU A 18 5.46 8.86 -2.75
C GLU A 18 5.41 7.41 -2.28
N VAL A 19 4.46 6.63 -2.80
CA VAL A 19 4.29 5.21 -2.43
C VAL A 19 4.49 4.35 -3.67
N PHE A 20 5.13 3.19 -3.49
CA PHE A 20 5.42 2.25 -4.57
C PHE A 20 5.19 0.82 -4.11
N VAL A 21 4.97 -0.07 -5.07
CA VAL A 21 4.92 -1.51 -4.86
C VAL A 21 6.04 -2.17 -5.66
N LEU A 22 6.74 -3.12 -5.05
CA LEU A 22 7.76 -3.94 -5.71
C LEU A 22 7.73 -5.36 -5.18
N GLY A 23 8.40 -6.28 -5.86
CA GLY A 23 8.36 -7.68 -5.46
C GLY A 23 9.27 -8.59 -6.26
N SER A 24 9.07 -9.90 -6.08
CA SER A 24 9.87 -10.93 -6.69
C SER A 24 9.64 -11.08 -8.20
N ARG A 25 8.59 -10.47 -8.76
CA ARG A 25 8.28 -10.48 -10.19
C ARG A 25 9.13 -9.48 -10.98
N PRO A 26 9.55 -9.80 -12.23
CA PRO A 26 10.28 -8.86 -13.09
C PRO A 26 9.53 -7.56 -13.34
N GLU A 27 8.21 -7.66 -13.55
CA GLU A 27 7.32 -6.52 -13.78
C GLU A 27 7.20 -5.60 -12.56
N MET A 28 7.65 -6.08 -11.39
CA MET A 28 7.69 -5.37 -10.12
C MET A 28 9.14 -5.04 -9.70
N GLY A 29 10.09 -5.13 -10.63
CA GLY A 29 11.47 -4.71 -10.42
C GLY A 29 12.41 -5.74 -9.79
N HIS A 30 11.97 -6.97 -9.48
CA HIS A 30 12.81 -7.98 -8.81
C HIS A 30 13.51 -7.41 -7.56
N TRP A 31 12.73 -6.79 -6.67
CA TRP A 31 13.22 -6.15 -5.45
C TRP A 31 14.18 -4.95 -5.64
N ASP A 32 14.34 -4.42 -6.85
CA ASP A 32 15.06 -3.16 -7.13
C ASP A 32 14.14 -1.94 -6.89
N PRO A 33 14.39 -1.10 -5.86
CA PRO A 33 13.59 0.08 -5.58
C PRO A 33 13.53 1.08 -6.74
N ASN A 34 14.53 1.11 -7.62
CA ASN A 34 14.53 2.02 -8.76
C ASN A 34 13.58 1.58 -9.87
N LYS A 35 13.11 0.33 -9.82
CA LYS A 35 12.15 -0.26 -10.76
C LYS A 35 10.80 -0.53 -10.11
N ALA A 36 10.59 -0.07 -8.88
CA ALA A 36 9.33 -0.19 -8.18
C ALA A 36 8.21 0.55 -8.93
N VAL A 37 7.00 -0.01 -8.88
CA VAL A 37 5.85 0.56 -9.56
C VAL A 37 5.24 1.65 -8.68
N LYS A 38 5.26 2.90 -9.17
CA LYS A 38 4.69 4.04 -8.46
C LYS A 38 3.17 3.90 -8.32
N MET A 39 2.69 4.06 -7.09
CA MET A 39 1.27 4.07 -6.74
C MET A 39 0.74 5.50 -6.74
N LYS A 40 -0.58 5.63 -6.85
CA LYS A 40 -1.29 6.92 -6.83
C LYS A 40 -2.25 6.93 -5.64
N PRO A 41 -2.38 8.06 -4.94
CA PRO A 41 -3.41 8.18 -3.91
C PRO A 41 -4.80 8.09 -4.58
N ALA A 42 -5.71 7.35 -3.96
CA ALA A 42 -7.07 7.14 -4.47
C ALA A 42 -7.91 8.43 -4.40
N ASN A 43 -7.62 9.27 -3.42
CA ASN A 43 -8.19 10.61 -3.23
C ASN A 43 -7.04 11.62 -3.00
N ALA A 44 -7.31 12.91 -3.14
CA ALA A 44 -6.34 13.92 -2.75
C ALA A 44 -5.97 13.77 -1.26
N VAL A 45 -4.69 13.87 -0.93
CA VAL A 45 -4.22 13.87 0.47
C VAL A 45 -4.57 15.23 1.07
N LEU A 46 -5.68 15.29 1.80
CA LEU A 46 -6.21 16.54 2.37
C LEU A 46 -5.67 16.84 3.77
N SER A 47 -5.18 15.81 4.47
CA SER A 47 -4.76 15.88 5.87
C SER A 47 -3.69 14.85 6.16
N THR A 48 -2.77 15.16 7.08
CA THR A 48 -1.83 14.21 7.68
C THR A 48 -2.43 13.45 8.87
N CYS A 49 -3.69 13.75 9.24
CA CYS A 49 -4.43 13.04 10.28
C CYS A 49 -5.35 11.94 9.71
N GLU A 50 -5.49 11.87 8.38
CA GLU A 50 -6.35 10.88 7.73
C GLU A 50 -5.51 9.78 7.07
N PRO A 51 -5.87 8.50 7.28
CA PRO A 51 -5.29 7.41 6.51
C PRO A 51 -5.55 7.61 5.02
N CYS A 52 -4.49 7.51 4.23
CA CYS A 52 -4.55 7.67 2.79
C CYS A 52 -4.44 6.30 2.12
N PHE A 53 -5.37 6.04 1.19
CA PHE A 53 -5.36 4.84 0.36
C PHE A 53 -4.58 5.08 -0.93
N PHE A 54 -3.58 4.25 -1.21
CA PHE A 54 -2.79 4.28 -2.43
C PHE A 54 -3.08 3.04 -3.27
N ILE A 55 -3.17 3.23 -4.59
CA ILE A 55 -3.48 2.19 -5.57
C ILE A 55 -2.36 2.14 -6.61
N GLY A 56 -1.87 0.94 -6.91
CA GLY A 56 -0.93 0.67 -8.00
C GLY A 56 -1.42 -0.47 -8.87
N GLU A 57 -1.10 -0.43 -10.16
CA GLU A 57 -1.47 -1.48 -11.11
C GLU A 57 -0.24 -2.01 -11.83
N VAL A 58 -0.15 -3.33 -11.95
CA VAL A 58 0.95 -4.04 -12.60
C VAL A 58 0.38 -5.07 -13.55
N LEU A 59 0.83 -5.06 -14.80
CA LEU A 59 0.46 -6.09 -15.77
C LEU A 59 1.42 -7.27 -15.66
N LEU A 60 0.96 -8.39 -15.08
CA LEU A 60 1.79 -9.58 -14.89
C LEU A 60 1.67 -10.55 -16.08
N SER A 61 2.80 -11.06 -16.54
CA SER A 61 2.89 -12.10 -17.57
C SER A 61 2.66 -13.49 -16.98
N GLU A 62 2.30 -14.45 -17.83
CA GLU A 62 2.24 -15.85 -17.39
C GLU A 62 3.64 -16.34 -16.96
N PRO A 63 3.75 -17.19 -15.93
CA PRO A 63 2.67 -17.67 -15.07
C PRO A 63 2.28 -16.61 -14.03
N TYR A 64 1.06 -16.07 -14.10
CA TYR A 64 0.59 -15.03 -13.15
C TYR A 64 -0.21 -15.60 -11.98
N LYS A 65 -0.47 -16.91 -11.97
CA LYS A 65 -1.18 -17.60 -10.89
C LYS A 65 -0.25 -18.25 -9.86
N GLU A 66 1.04 -18.27 -10.13
CA GLU A 66 2.04 -18.76 -9.19
C GLU A 66 2.21 -17.78 -8.04
N THR A 67 2.48 -18.31 -6.85
CA THR A 67 2.76 -17.49 -5.67
C THR A 67 3.98 -16.62 -5.90
N PHE A 68 3.87 -15.35 -5.54
CA PHE A 68 4.99 -14.41 -5.54
C PHE A 68 4.94 -13.53 -4.29
N TRP A 69 6.04 -12.84 -4.02
CA TRP A 69 6.20 -11.98 -2.85
C TRP A 69 6.33 -10.53 -3.24
N PHE A 70 5.84 -9.64 -2.39
CA PHE A 70 5.90 -8.21 -2.63
C PHE A 70 5.95 -7.42 -1.31
N LYS A 71 6.33 -6.14 -1.43
CA LYS A 71 6.27 -5.15 -0.35
C LYS A 71 5.87 -3.79 -0.92
N TYR A 72 5.43 -2.92 -0.02
CA TYR A 72 5.34 -1.49 -0.25
C TYR A 72 6.60 -0.76 0.22
N ILE A 73 6.99 0.27 -0.52
CA ILE A 73 8.03 1.24 -0.13
C ILE A 73 7.46 2.64 -0.22
N LYS A 74 7.99 3.56 0.59
CA LYS A 74 7.65 4.98 0.52
C LYS A 74 8.90 5.84 0.41
N ARG A 75 8.79 6.95 -0.33
CA ARG A 75 9.81 7.99 -0.43
C ARG A 75 9.33 9.25 0.25
N VAL A 76 10.14 9.78 1.16
CA VAL A 76 9.92 11.07 1.82
C VAL A 76 11.23 11.85 1.79
N GLY A 77 11.24 13.06 1.20
CA GLY A 77 12.44 13.89 1.11
C GLY A 77 13.63 13.21 0.43
N GLY A 78 13.37 12.32 -0.54
CA GLY A 78 14.41 11.53 -1.22
C GLY A 78 14.81 10.22 -0.51
N ASN A 79 14.45 10.06 0.76
CA ASN A 79 14.77 8.87 1.55
C ASN A 79 13.74 7.76 1.28
N MET A 80 14.22 6.56 0.96
CA MET A 80 13.39 5.39 0.75
C MET A 80 13.29 4.53 2.00
N THR A 81 12.06 4.18 2.36
CA THR A 81 11.73 3.34 3.51
C THR A 81 10.90 2.16 3.05
N TRP A 82 11.25 0.96 3.51
CA TRP A 82 10.49 -0.26 3.29
C TRP A 82 9.49 -0.47 4.40
N GLU A 83 8.35 -1.08 4.08
CA GLU A 83 7.46 -1.58 5.11
C GLU A 83 8.07 -2.78 5.84
N GLY A 84 7.73 -2.92 7.11
CA GLY A 84 8.22 -3.97 7.99
C GLY A 84 9.74 -3.90 8.16
N ASN A 85 10.29 -5.06 8.50
CA ASN A 85 11.72 -5.23 8.70
C ASN A 85 12.20 -6.57 8.13
N GLY A 86 12.91 -6.52 7.01
CA GLY A 86 13.45 -7.70 6.33
C GLY A 86 12.40 -8.63 5.70
N PRO A 87 12.85 -9.80 5.20
CA PRO A 87 12.04 -10.74 4.42
C PRO A 87 10.91 -11.42 5.21
N HIS A 88 11.01 -11.46 6.54
CA HIS A 88 9.95 -12.04 7.39
C HIS A 88 8.60 -11.30 7.24
N HIS A 89 8.65 -10.06 6.78
CA HIS A 89 7.48 -9.22 6.52
C HIS A 89 7.20 -9.06 5.02
N ASP A 90 7.73 -9.93 4.16
CA ASP A 90 7.31 -10.01 2.76
C ASP A 90 5.86 -10.48 2.72
N ARG A 91 5.02 -9.80 1.92
CA ARG A 91 3.65 -10.21 1.69
C ARG A 91 3.64 -11.30 0.63
N SER A 92 2.79 -12.31 0.77
CA SER A 92 2.54 -13.30 -0.27
C SER A 92 1.29 -12.94 -1.08
N CYS A 93 1.38 -13.11 -2.40
CA CYS A 93 0.23 -13.12 -3.28
C CYS A 93 -0.01 -14.55 -3.75
N GLU A 94 -1.00 -15.21 -3.16
CA GLU A 94 -1.50 -16.50 -3.60
C GLU A 94 -2.77 -16.27 -4.43
N TYR A 95 -2.81 -16.81 -5.66
CA TYR A 95 -3.89 -16.52 -6.58
C TYR A 95 -5.22 -17.10 -6.07
N ASP A 96 -6.16 -16.21 -5.75
CA ASP A 96 -7.56 -16.56 -5.51
C ASP A 96 -8.46 -15.94 -6.59
N LYS A 97 -9.30 -16.77 -7.22
CA LYS A 97 -10.27 -16.29 -8.23
C LYS A 97 -11.29 -15.32 -7.62
N SER A 98 -11.57 -15.40 -6.31
CA SER A 98 -12.48 -14.49 -5.61
C SER A 98 -12.01 -13.03 -5.64
N ASN A 99 -10.69 -12.81 -5.78
CA ASN A 99 -10.08 -11.48 -5.87
C ASN A 99 -10.23 -10.82 -7.25
N VAL A 100 -10.91 -11.46 -8.21
CA VAL A 100 -11.09 -10.90 -9.55
C VAL A 100 -12.34 -10.00 -9.59
N VAL A 101 -12.12 -8.71 -9.82
CA VAL A 101 -13.17 -7.69 -9.97
C VAL A 101 -13.10 -7.12 -11.38
N ASP A 102 -14.15 -7.29 -12.17
CA ASP A 102 -14.24 -6.81 -13.56
C ASP A 102 -13.02 -7.18 -14.44
N GLY A 103 -12.49 -8.39 -14.22
CA GLY A 103 -11.34 -8.91 -14.97
C GLY A 103 -9.95 -8.49 -14.43
N VAL A 104 -9.91 -7.60 -13.43
CA VAL A 104 -8.68 -7.19 -12.73
C VAL A 104 -8.51 -8.05 -11.48
N TYR A 105 -7.31 -8.56 -11.21
CA TYR A 105 -7.02 -9.21 -9.94
C TYR A 105 -6.70 -8.16 -8.89
N CYS A 106 -7.51 -8.06 -7.83
CA CYS A 106 -7.36 -7.08 -6.76
C CYS A 106 -6.77 -7.77 -5.53
N GLN A 107 -5.50 -7.48 -5.22
CA GLN A 107 -4.90 -7.96 -3.98
C GLN A 107 -5.65 -7.33 -2.78
N PRO A 108 -5.91 -8.08 -1.69
CA PRO A 108 -6.55 -7.54 -0.50
C PRO A 108 -5.87 -6.25 -0.03
N VAL A 109 -6.68 -5.21 0.19
CA VAL A 109 -6.19 -3.92 0.70
C VAL A 109 -5.51 -4.15 2.03
N SER A 110 -4.31 -3.62 2.18
CA SER A 110 -3.47 -3.84 3.34
C SER A 110 -3.15 -2.53 4.04
N HIS A 111 -2.94 -2.58 5.35
CA HIS A 111 -2.29 -1.47 6.07
C HIS A 111 -0.77 -1.60 5.96
N TRP A 112 -0.07 -0.46 5.90
CA TRP A 112 1.38 -0.40 5.98
C TRP A 112 1.90 -1.15 7.21
N ILE A 113 2.94 -1.96 7.04
CA ILE A 113 3.59 -2.65 8.14
C ILE A 113 4.68 -1.74 8.71
N GLU A 114 4.58 -1.38 9.98
CA GLU A 114 5.60 -0.61 10.67
C GLU A 114 6.87 -1.43 10.90
N ALA A 115 7.99 -0.78 11.23
CA ALA A 115 9.28 -1.46 11.43
C ALA A 115 9.24 -2.59 12.48
N GLY A 116 8.30 -2.52 13.44
CA GLY A 116 8.04 -3.56 14.44
C GLY A 116 7.31 -4.79 13.90
N GLY A 117 6.82 -4.78 12.65
CA GLY A 117 6.05 -5.86 12.04
C GLY A 117 4.53 -5.77 12.24
N HIS A 118 4.05 -4.73 12.92
CA HIS A 118 2.63 -4.50 13.18
C HIS A 118 2.05 -3.45 12.24
N THR A 119 0.74 -3.49 12.00
CA THR A 119 0.02 -2.48 11.21
C THR A 119 -0.53 -1.32 12.05
N ASP A 120 -0.51 -1.47 13.37
CA ASP A 120 -0.97 -0.47 14.34
C ASP A 120 -2.36 0.13 14.05
N GLU A 121 -3.26 -0.64 13.43
CA GLU A 121 -4.58 -0.18 12.96
C GLU A 121 -5.42 0.43 14.08
N MET A 122 -5.38 -0.14 15.29
CA MET A 122 -6.07 0.41 16.45
C MET A 122 -5.53 1.80 16.82
N LYS A 123 -4.21 1.99 16.77
CA LYS A 123 -3.58 3.29 17.03
C LYS A 123 -4.02 4.30 15.98
N HIS A 124 -3.92 3.97 14.69
CA HIS A 124 -4.32 4.89 13.62
C HIS A 124 -5.80 5.28 13.66
N THR A 125 -6.67 4.32 13.97
CA THR A 125 -8.11 4.59 14.14
C THR A 125 -8.36 5.52 15.34
N THR A 126 -7.65 5.31 16.43
CA THR A 126 -7.72 6.13 17.64
C THR A 126 -7.21 7.55 17.38
N ASP A 127 -6.06 7.68 16.70
CA ASP A 127 -5.47 8.96 16.33
C ASP A 127 -6.40 9.77 15.40
N PHE A 128 -7.02 9.11 14.41
CA PHE A 128 -8.03 9.74 13.55
C PHE A 128 -9.22 10.27 14.37
N TYR A 129 -9.80 9.43 15.23
CA TYR A 129 -10.94 9.83 16.05
C TYR A 129 -10.60 11.01 16.98
N PHE A 130 -9.47 10.96 17.68
CA PHE A 130 -9.02 12.07 18.53
C PHE A 130 -8.70 13.32 17.72
N GLY A 131 -8.22 13.20 16.49
CA GLY A 131 -8.03 14.31 15.57
C GLY A 131 -9.35 15.04 15.29
N VAL A 132 -10.42 14.31 14.98
CA VAL A 132 -11.75 14.88 14.73
C VAL A 132 -12.34 15.49 16.03
N ALA A 133 -12.31 14.73 17.12
CA ALA A 133 -12.89 15.15 18.39
C ALA A 133 -12.15 16.34 19.02
N GLY A 134 -10.82 16.40 18.88
CA GLY A 134 -9.98 17.48 19.39
C GLY A 134 -10.28 18.83 18.74
N HIS A 135 -10.79 18.83 17.52
CA HIS A 135 -11.25 20.04 16.82
C HIS A 135 -12.74 20.33 17.00
N GLN A 136 -13.45 19.53 17.81
CA GLN A 136 -14.92 19.57 17.93
C GLN A 136 -15.61 19.52 16.54
N ALA A 137 -15.02 18.75 15.63
CA ALA A 137 -15.43 18.68 14.24
C ALA A 137 -16.33 17.46 13.96
N MET A 138 -16.90 17.43 12.77
CA MET A 138 -17.55 16.26 12.18
C MET A 138 -16.82 15.89 10.89
N HIS A 139 -16.43 14.64 10.74
CA HIS A 139 -15.82 14.11 9.53
C HIS A 139 -16.82 13.19 8.81
N PHE A 140 -16.96 13.35 7.50
CA PHE A 140 -17.89 12.58 6.68
C PHE A 140 -17.38 12.43 5.25
N SER A 141 -17.82 11.37 4.59
CA SER A 141 -17.57 11.09 3.17
C SER A 141 -18.90 11.03 2.42
N ARG A 142 -18.93 11.48 1.17
CA ARG A 142 -20.13 11.49 0.31
C ARG A 142 -20.60 10.10 -0.07
#